data_AF-F9G3D7-F1
#
_entry.id   AF-F9G3D7-F1
#
_cell.length_a   1.000
_cell.length_b   1.000
_cell.length_c   1.000
_cell.angle_alpha   90.00
_cell.angle_beta   90.00
_cell.angle_gamma   90.00
#
_symmetry.space_group_name_H-M   'P 1'
#
loop_
_entity.id
_entity.type
_entity.pdbx_description
1 polymer ?
#
loop_
_entity_poly.entity_id
_entity_poly.type
_entity_poly.pdbx_seq_one_letter_code
_entity_poly.pdbx_strand_id
1 'polypeptide(L)'
;MNNVFEGMIWFFLPAALVITNDIFAYICGILFGRTQLIKLSPKKTVEGFVGAWIMTIIFAMLLSSIMMRSKYFICPVNDLGANIFTGLKCDPNPVFLPKTYELPELFFLPDTANFSVTIAPMQIHALNLATFASLIAPFGGFFASGLKRTFKIKDFGDSIPGHGGITDRMDCQFIMGFFAYMYFHTFIAIHKVSLGSVLETAITSLNPDEQLELVKGMGHYLRNQGILAEDAVACIDRLLPVKQ
;
A
#
# COMPACT_ATOMS: atom_id res chain seq x y z
N MET A 1 -11.57 2.02 -1.46
CA MET A 1 -11.97 0.60 -1.28
C MET A 1 -11.27 -0.35 -2.25
N ASN A 2 -10.77 0.13 -3.39
CA ASN A 2 -10.14 -0.72 -4.41
C ASN A 2 -8.92 -1.52 -3.89
N ASN A 3 -8.14 -0.96 -2.96
CA ASN A 3 -7.01 -1.67 -2.34
C ASN A 3 -7.39 -2.96 -1.60
N VAL A 4 -8.59 -3.03 -0.99
CA VAL A 4 -9.07 -4.25 -0.31
C VAL A 4 -9.44 -5.33 -1.33
N PHE A 5 -10.02 -4.91 -2.46
CA PHE A 5 -10.41 -5.81 -3.55
C PHE A 5 -9.22 -6.31 -4.36
N GLU A 6 -8.09 -5.59 -4.39
CA GLU A 6 -6.84 -6.03 -5.03
C GLU A 6 -6.07 -7.07 -4.20
N GLY A 7 -6.40 -7.21 -2.92
CA GLY A 7 -5.84 -8.21 -2.02
C GLY A 7 -6.05 -7.84 -0.57
N MET A 8 -6.58 -8.78 0.21
CA MET A 8 -6.87 -8.56 1.64
C MET A 8 -5.63 -8.25 2.47
N ILE A 9 -4.43 -8.61 1.99
CA ILE A 9 -3.17 -8.26 2.65
C ILE A 9 -3.04 -6.75 2.89
N TRP A 10 -3.53 -5.91 1.97
CA TRP A 10 -3.45 -4.45 2.05
C TRP A 10 -4.37 -3.84 3.12
N PHE A 11 -5.28 -4.63 3.66
CA PHE A 11 -6.13 -4.24 4.80
C PHE A 11 -5.61 -4.85 6.10
N PHE A 12 -5.44 -6.18 6.13
CA PHE A 12 -5.10 -6.90 7.35
C PHE A 12 -3.69 -6.61 7.85
N LEU A 13 -2.70 -6.46 6.96
CA LEU A 13 -1.33 -6.20 7.38
C LEU A 13 -1.22 -4.82 8.08
N PRO A 14 -1.62 -3.68 7.49
CA PRO A 14 -1.61 -2.38 8.17
C PRO A 14 -2.35 -2.38 9.52
N ALA A 15 -3.53 -2.99 9.57
CA ALA A 15 -4.33 -3.05 10.79
C ALA A 15 -3.62 -3.84 11.90
N ALA A 16 -3.05 -5.00 11.56
CA ALA A 16 -2.28 -5.83 12.48
C ALA A 16 -1.01 -5.11 12.97
N LEU A 17 -0.33 -4.34 12.12
CA LEU A 17 0.87 -3.58 12.51
C LEU A 17 0.58 -2.54 13.58
N VAL A 18 -0.54 -1.81 13.48
CA VAL A 18 -0.93 -0.82 14.50
C VAL A 18 -1.25 -1.51 15.83
N ILE A 19 -2.01 -2.62 15.80
CA ILE A 19 -2.36 -3.38 17.01
C ILE A 19 -1.09 -3.90 17.69
N THR A 20 -0.20 -4.50 16.90
CA THR A 20 1.08 -5.02 17.38
C THR A 20 1.95 -3.92 17.96
N ASN A 21 2.00 -2.75 17.30
CA ASN A 21 2.76 -1.61 17.80
C ASN A 21 2.25 -1.14 19.17
N ASP A 22 0.93 -1.04 19.37
CA ASP A 22 0.36 -0.63 20.66
C ASP A 22 0.66 -1.65 21.77
N ILE A 23 0.58 -2.95 21.47
CA ILE A 23 0.93 -4.02 22.41
C ILE A 23 2.41 -3.94 22.80
N PHE A 24 3.32 -3.85 21.84
CA PHE A 24 4.75 -3.81 22.14
C PHE A 24 5.19 -2.46 22.75
N ALA A 25 4.52 -1.36 22.44
CA ALA A 25 4.75 -0.08 23.12
C ALA A 25 4.41 -0.16 24.60
N TYR A 26 3.34 -0.87 24.94
CA TYR A 26 2.97 -1.15 26.33
C TYR A 26 3.98 -2.08 27.01
N ILE A 27 4.31 -3.22 26.38
CA ILE A 27 5.23 -4.22 26.95
C ILE A 27 6.63 -3.62 27.16
N CYS A 28 7.22 -3.03 26.12
CA CYS A 28 8.54 -2.39 26.21
C CYS A 28 8.50 -1.17 27.14
N GLY A 29 7.37 -0.45 27.19
CA GLY A 29 7.18 0.66 28.10
C GLY A 29 7.19 0.26 29.57
N ILE A 30 6.61 -0.89 29.93
CA ILE A 30 6.66 -1.41 31.31
C ILE A 30 8.05 -1.97 31.65
N LEU A 31 8.66 -2.71 30.72
CA LEU A 31 9.94 -3.39 30.99
C LEU A 31 11.14 -2.42 31.05
N PHE A 32 11.16 -1.42 30.16
CA PHE A 32 12.33 -0.56 29.96
C PHE A 32 12.03 0.94 30.09
N GLY A 33 10.76 1.33 30.29
CA GLY A 33 10.36 2.73 30.28
C GLY A 33 10.92 3.53 31.44
N ARG A 34 11.66 4.60 31.11
CA ARG A 34 12.20 5.56 32.09
C ARG A 34 11.93 6.99 31.68
N THR A 35 12.00 7.29 30.39
CA THR A 35 11.85 8.66 29.87
C THR A 35 10.46 8.87 29.26
N GLN A 36 9.76 9.92 29.70
CA GLN A 36 8.44 10.26 29.17
C GLN A 36 8.54 10.83 27.75
N LEU A 37 7.64 10.40 26.87
CA LEU A 37 7.61 10.86 25.48
C LEU A 37 6.93 12.23 25.35
N ILE A 38 5.75 12.41 25.95
CA ILE A 38 4.96 13.66 25.85
C ILE A 38 4.28 13.95 27.20
N LYS A 39 4.36 15.21 27.66
CA LYS A 39 3.74 15.66 28.93
C LYS A 39 2.22 15.41 29.01
N LEU A 40 1.55 15.46 27.86
CA LEU A 40 0.11 15.19 27.71
C LEU A 40 -0.26 13.73 28.05
N SER A 41 0.67 12.79 27.89
CA SER A 41 0.46 11.35 28.12
C SER A 41 1.56 10.77 29.02
N PRO A 42 1.43 10.89 30.35
CA PRO A 42 2.50 10.60 31.30
C PRO A 42 2.91 9.11 31.35
N LYS A 43 2.09 8.22 30.79
CA LYS A 43 2.33 6.78 30.75
C LYS A 43 3.11 6.30 29.52
N LYS A 44 3.33 7.16 28.52
CA LYS A 44 4.02 6.79 27.28
C LYS A 44 5.49 7.15 27.38
N THR A 45 6.37 6.19 27.09
CA THR A 45 7.82 6.32 27.25
C THR A 45 8.55 6.25 25.91
N VAL A 46 9.73 6.87 25.82
CA VAL A 46 10.57 6.85 24.61
C VAL A 46 11.10 5.44 24.37
N GLU A 47 11.52 4.73 25.42
CA GLU A 47 12.01 3.35 25.30
C GLU A 47 10.91 2.39 24.83
N GLY A 48 9.67 2.60 25.31
CA GLY A 48 8.51 1.87 24.83
C GLY A 48 8.26 2.12 23.35
N PHE A 49 8.36 3.37 22.90
CA PHE A 49 8.17 3.76 21.50
C PHE A 49 9.23 3.15 20.56
N VAL A 50 10.51 3.24 20.93
CA VAL A 50 11.62 2.67 20.14
C VAL A 50 11.57 1.14 20.15
N GLY A 51 11.28 0.52 21.30
CA GLY A 51 11.12 -0.93 21.40
C GLY A 51 9.97 -1.45 20.55
N ALA A 52 8.84 -0.73 20.54
CA ALA A 52 7.70 -1.05 19.68
C ALA A 52 8.07 -0.98 18.20
N TRP A 53 8.83 0.02 17.78
CA TRP A 53 9.25 0.16 16.38
C TRP A 53 10.04 -1.06 15.90
N ILE A 54 11.05 -1.48 16.66
CA ILE A 54 11.87 -2.65 16.33
C ILE A 54 11.01 -3.92 16.27
N MET A 55 10.16 -4.14 17.29
CA MET A 55 9.31 -5.33 17.33
C MET A 55 8.26 -5.34 16.21
N THR A 56 7.73 -4.17 15.85
CA THR A 56 6.75 -4.02 14.75
C THR A 56 7.41 -4.32 13.40
N ILE A 57 8.66 -3.92 13.19
CA ILE A 57 9.42 -4.29 11.97
C ILE A 57 9.59 -5.81 11.89
N ILE A 58 10.05 -6.45 12.97
CA ILE A 58 10.26 -7.90 13.01
C ILE A 58 8.93 -8.63 12.74
N PHE A 59 7.86 -8.18 13.38
CA PHE A 59 6.52 -8.72 13.17
C PHE A 59 6.04 -8.51 11.73
N ALA A 60 6.29 -7.35 11.11
CA ALA A 60 5.92 -7.08 9.73
C ALA A 60 6.60 -8.03 8.75
N MET A 61 7.89 -8.28 8.94
CA MET A 61 8.67 -9.21 8.12
C MET A 61 8.14 -10.64 8.25
N LEU A 62 7.83 -11.07 9.48
CA LEU A 62 7.26 -12.40 9.73
C LEU A 62 5.84 -12.54 9.17
N LEU A 63 4.95 -11.59 9.49
CA LEU A 63 3.55 -11.64 9.12
C LEU A 63 3.38 -11.54 7.60
N SER A 64 4.09 -10.63 6.93
CA SER A 64 4.06 -10.55 5.46
C SER A 64 4.53 -11.86 4.83
N SER A 65 5.58 -12.49 5.36
CA SER A 65 6.08 -13.80 4.89
C SER A 65 5.07 -14.94 5.08
N ILE A 66 4.26 -14.89 6.15
CA ILE A 66 3.19 -15.86 6.40
C ILE A 66 2.01 -15.61 5.45
N MET A 67 1.56 -14.36 5.34
CA MET A 67 0.40 -14.00 4.52
C MET A 67 0.64 -14.27 3.03
N MET A 68 1.88 -14.05 2.55
CA MET A 68 2.27 -14.36 1.17
C MET A 68 2.19 -15.85 0.80
N ARG A 69 2.07 -16.76 1.77
CA ARG A 69 1.91 -18.19 1.48
C ARG A 69 0.48 -18.55 1.07
N SER A 70 -0.50 -17.69 1.35
CA SER A 70 -1.90 -17.96 1.08
C SER A 70 -2.44 -17.08 -0.02
N LYS A 71 -3.01 -17.73 -1.06
CA LYS A 71 -3.62 -17.05 -2.21
C LYS A 71 -4.81 -16.18 -1.80
N TYR A 72 -5.50 -16.50 -0.71
CA TYR A 72 -6.60 -15.70 -0.19
C TYR A 72 -6.18 -14.25 0.11
N PHE A 73 -4.98 -14.03 0.67
CA PHE A 73 -4.52 -12.70 1.02
C PHE A 73 -3.93 -11.91 -0.15
N ILE A 74 -3.38 -12.62 -1.14
CA ILE A 74 -2.67 -12.03 -2.28
C ILE A 74 -3.61 -11.75 -3.46
N CYS A 75 -4.59 -12.63 -3.71
CA CYS A 75 -5.43 -12.55 -4.89
C CYS A 75 -6.50 -11.45 -4.76
N PRO A 76 -6.82 -10.78 -5.88
CA PRO A 76 -7.95 -9.87 -5.91
C PRO A 76 -9.27 -10.65 -5.71
N VAL A 77 -10.16 -10.09 -4.91
CA VAL A 77 -11.48 -10.66 -4.61
C VAL A 77 -12.48 -10.12 -5.64
N ASN A 78 -12.73 -10.93 -6.68
CA ASN A 78 -13.71 -10.60 -7.72
C ASN A 78 -15.12 -11.16 -7.41
N ASP A 79 -15.21 -12.21 -6.59
CA ASP A 79 -16.46 -12.85 -6.19
C ASP A 79 -16.62 -12.83 -4.67
N LEU A 80 -17.73 -12.28 -4.17
CA LEU A 80 -18.05 -12.19 -2.74
C LEU A 80 -18.26 -13.56 -2.06
N GLY A 81 -18.37 -14.65 -2.83
CA GLY A 81 -18.53 -16.02 -2.34
C GLY A 81 -17.21 -16.79 -2.14
N ALA A 82 -16.07 -16.17 -2.43
CA ALA A 82 -14.77 -16.80 -2.30
C ALA A 82 -14.31 -16.83 -0.83
N ASN A 83 -14.22 -18.02 -0.25
CA ASN A 83 -13.82 -18.26 1.14
C ASN A 83 -12.41 -18.85 1.19
N ILE A 84 -11.80 -18.88 2.38
CA ILE A 84 -10.49 -19.49 2.63
C ILE A 84 -10.43 -20.96 2.15
N PHE A 85 -11.56 -21.65 2.14
CA PHE A 85 -11.69 -23.05 1.72
C PHE A 85 -11.89 -23.25 0.21
N THR A 86 -12.45 -22.26 -0.48
CA THR A 86 -12.65 -22.27 -1.93
C THR A 86 -11.51 -21.47 -2.57
N GLY A 87 -10.32 -22.06 -2.58
CA GLY A 87 -9.09 -21.38 -3.00
C GLY A 87 -9.23 -20.62 -4.32
N LEU A 88 -8.92 -19.32 -4.30
CA LEU A 88 -8.93 -18.48 -5.50
C LEU A 88 -7.77 -18.85 -6.43
N LYS A 89 -8.05 -18.90 -7.74
CA LYS A 89 -7.02 -18.96 -8.78
C LYS A 89 -6.84 -17.56 -9.36
N CYS A 90 -5.70 -16.95 -9.06
CA CYS A 90 -5.27 -15.70 -9.68
C CYS A 90 -3.78 -15.77 -10.01
N ASP A 91 -3.35 -14.91 -10.92
CA ASP A 91 -1.92 -14.61 -11.11
C ASP A 91 -1.51 -13.56 -10.07
N PRO A 92 -0.55 -13.87 -9.18
CA PRO A 92 -0.14 -12.96 -8.13
C PRO A 92 0.57 -11.72 -8.70
N ASN A 93 0.35 -10.57 -8.07
CA ASN A 93 1.10 -9.36 -8.40
C ASN A 93 2.62 -9.61 -8.22
N PRO A 94 3.49 -9.15 -9.14
CA PRO A 94 4.95 -9.30 -9.05
C PRO A 94 5.56 -8.80 -7.73
N VAL A 95 4.89 -7.91 -7.00
CA VAL A 95 5.28 -7.51 -5.64
C VAL A 95 5.43 -8.69 -4.68
N PHE A 96 4.68 -9.78 -4.87
CA PHE A 96 4.72 -10.97 -4.02
C PHE A 96 5.73 -12.02 -4.48
N LEU A 97 6.32 -11.86 -5.67
CA LEU A 97 7.28 -12.80 -6.23
C LEU A 97 8.70 -12.46 -5.74
N PRO A 98 9.47 -13.44 -5.25
CA PRO A 98 10.84 -13.19 -4.81
C PRO A 98 11.70 -12.74 -5.97
N LYS A 99 12.45 -11.65 -5.78
CA LYS A 99 13.43 -11.13 -6.73
C LYS A 99 14.80 -11.12 -6.08
N THR A 100 15.83 -11.50 -6.83
CA THR A 100 17.22 -11.42 -6.38
C THR A 100 17.74 -10.01 -6.67
N TYR A 101 18.24 -9.35 -5.64
CA TYR A 101 18.89 -8.04 -5.72
C TYR A 101 20.38 -8.22 -5.52
N GLU A 102 21.16 -7.59 -6.39
CA GLU A 102 22.60 -7.47 -6.24
C GLU A 102 22.88 -6.16 -5.51
N LEU A 103 23.51 -6.24 -4.34
CA LEU A 103 23.84 -5.04 -3.57
C LEU A 103 25.06 -4.33 -4.18
N PRO A 104 25.07 -2.99 -4.22
CA PRO A 104 26.24 -2.24 -4.63
C PRO A 104 27.40 -2.50 -3.65
N GLU A 105 28.62 -2.43 -4.17
CA GLU A 105 29.84 -2.52 -3.37
C GLU A 105 29.78 -1.49 -2.23
N LEU A 106 29.70 -2.01 -1.02
CA LEU A 106 29.58 -1.21 0.19
C LEU A 106 31.00 -0.82 0.59
N PHE A 107 31.30 0.49 0.70
CA PHE A 107 32.66 1.06 0.89
C PHE A 107 33.50 0.43 2.03
N PHE A 108 32.88 -0.30 2.95
CA PHE A 108 33.51 -0.94 4.10
C PHE A 108 33.69 -2.47 3.97
N LEU A 109 33.31 -3.08 2.84
CA LEU A 109 33.51 -4.50 2.57
C LEU A 109 34.57 -4.68 1.47
N PRO A 110 35.38 -5.75 1.52
CA PRO A 110 36.38 -6.02 0.49
C PRO A 110 35.72 -6.28 -0.88
N ASP A 111 36.33 -5.75 -1.94
CA ASP A 111 35.89 -5.77 -3.36
C ASP A 111 35.56 -7.17 -3.93
N THR A 112 35.79 -8.24 -3.19
CA THR A 112 35.50 -9.63 -3.58
C THR A 112 34.14 -10.14 -3.10
N ALA A 113 33.39 -9.36 -2.32
CA ALA A 113 32.13 -9.80 -1.71
C ALA A 113 30.91 -9.45 -2.58
N ASN A 114 30.62 -10.27 -3.61
CA ASN A 114 29.36 -10.19 -4.34
C ASN A 114 28.22 -10.75 -3.46
N PHE A 115 27.45 -9.86 -2.82
CA PHE A 115 26.32 -10.24 -1.97
C PHE A 115 25.01 -10.12 -2.75
N SER A 116 24.35 -11.27 -2.97
CA SER A 116 23.03 -11.34 -3.56
C SER A 116 21.99 -11.72 -2.49
N VAL A 117 20.87 -10.98 -2.45
CA VAL A 117 19.76 -11.24 -1.52
C VAL A 117 18.51 -11.50 -2.31
N THR A 118 17.87 -12.64 -2.03
CA THR A 118 16.55 -12.97 -2.56
C THR A 118 15.48 -12.55 -1.55
N ILE A 119 14.76 -11.48 -1.86
CA ILE A 119 13.71 -10.92 -1.01
C ILE A 119 12.49 -10.59 -1.87
N ALA A 120 11.28 -10.82 -1.34
CA ALA A 120 10.07 -10.40 -2.04
C ALA A 120 9.93 -8.87 -1.91
N PRO A 121 9.63 -8.11 -2.98
CA PRO A 121 9.39 -6.66 -2.90
C PRO A 121 8.36 -6.29 -1.82
N MET A 122 7.37 -7.15 -1.59
CA MET A 122 6.37 -7.00 -0.52
C MET A 122 7.00 -6.80 0.86
N GLN A 123 8.14 -7.42 1.17
CA GLN A 123 8.79 -7.27 2.47
C GLN A 123 9.36 -5.85 2.65
N ILE A 124 9.82 -5.22 1.57
CA ILE A 124 10.25 -3.80 1.58
C ILE A 124 9.04 -2.90 1.84
N HIS A 125 7.90 -3.17 1.18
CA HIS A 125 6.67 -2.43 1.45
C HIS A 125 6.17 -2.64 2.88
N ALA A 126 6.26 -3.86 3.42
CA ALA A 126 5.90 -4.18 4.81
C ALA A 126 6.78 -3.41 5.81
N LEU A 127 8.08 -3.26 5.53
CA LEU A 127 8.99 -2.43 6.33
C LEU A 127 8.56 -0.95 6.36
N ASN A 128 8.21 -0.39 5.21
CA ASN A 128 7.73 1.00 5.12
C ASN A 128 6.40 1.19 5.88
N LEU A 129 5.46 0.25 5.71
CA LEU A 129 4.19 0.25 6.44
C LEU A 129 4.41 0.13 7.95
N ALA A 130 5.32 -0.74 8.40
CA ALA A 130 5.65 -0.92 9.81
C ALA A 130 6.29 0.32 10.43
N THR A 131 7.20 0.95 9.68
CA THR A 131 7.86 2.20 10.10
C THR A 131 6.83 3.32 10.23
N PHE A 132 5.92 3.46 9.28
CA PHE A 132 4.83 4.43 9.39
C PHE A 132 3.87 4.12 10.55
N ALA A 133 3.47 2.85 10.70
CA ALA A 133 2.56 2.40 11.76
C ALA A 133 3.13 2.66 13.17
N SER A 134 4.45 2.62 13.33
CA SER A 134 5.08 2.87 14.62
C SER A 134 5.44 4.33 14.84
N LEU A 135 6.02 4.99 13.83
CA LEU A 135 6.57 6.34 14.01
C LEU A 135 5.52 7.43 13.82
N ILE A 136 4.55 7.24 12.93
CA ILE A 136 3.63 8.31 12.50
C ILE A 136 2.20 8.05 12.97
N ALA A 137 1.68 6.83 12.79
CA ALA A 137 0.29 6.53 13.14
C ALA A 137 -0.09 6.83 14.62
N PRO A 138 0.79 6.63 15.63
CA PRO A 138 0.45 6.94 17.03
C PRO A 138 0.18 8.43 17.29
N PHE A 139 0.61 9.33 16.39
CA PHE A 139 0.26 10.75 16.47
C PHE A 139 -1.24 11.01 16.30
N GLY A 140 -1.99 10.12 15.63
CA GLY A 140 -3.45 10.18 15.63
C GLY A 140 -4.03 10.03 17.03
N GLY A 141 -3.56 9.03 17.77
CA GLY A 141 -3.92 8.83 19.17
C GLY A 141 -3.46 9.95 20.09
N PHE A 142 -2.30 10.57 19.83
CA PHE A 142 -1.84 11.75 20.57
C PHE A 142 -2.73 12.96 20.32
N PHE A 143 -3.10 13.22 19.07
CA PHE A 143 -3.99 14.31 18.68
C PHE A 143 -5.38 14.15 19.31
N ALA A 144 -5.97 12.95 19.19
CA ALA A 144 -7.23 12.60 19.83
C ALA A 144 -7.15 12.78 21.36
N SER A 145 -6.07 12.33 21.99
CA SER A 145 -5.82 12.55 23.41
C SER A 145 -5.76 14.04 23.77
N GLY A 146 -5.14 14.88 22.94
CA GLY A 146 -5.05 16.33 23.16
C GLY A 146 -6.39 17.04 23.08
N LEU A 147 -7.20 16.66 22.08
CA LEU A 147 -8.55 17.16 21.91
C LEU A 147 -9.41 16.85 23.15
N LYS A 148 -9.34 15.60 23.65
CA LYS A 148 -10.06 15.17 24.86
C LYS A 148 -9.69 16.01 26.09
N ARG A 149 -8.41 16.29 26.30
CA ARG A 149 -7.95 17.13 27.42
C ARG A 149 -8.42 18.57 27.32
N THR A 150 -8.53 19.12 26.11
CA THR A 150 -9.03 20.47 25.87
C THR A 150 -10.51 20.60 26.25
N PHE A 151 -11.32 19.59 25.93
CA PHE A 151 -12.75 19.54 26.30
C PHE A 151 -13.02 18.99 27.71
N LYS A 152 -11.97 18.71 28.51
CA LYS A 152 -12.08 18.10 29.84
C LYS A 152 -12.84 16.76 29.86
N ILE A 153 -12.85 16.05 28.73
CA ILE A 153 -13.40 14.70 28.60
C ILE A 153 -12.26 13.67 28.65
N LYS A 154 -12.56 12.45 29.09
CA LYS A 154 -11.57 11.36 29.16
C LYS A 154 -11.63 10.46 27.93
N ASP A 155 -12.85 10.13 27.51
CA ASP A 155 -13.18 9.21 26.43
C ASP A 155 -14.23 9.89 25.53
N PHE A 156 -14.23 9.66 24.22
CA PHE A 156 -15.18 10.30 23.29
C PHE A 156 -16.61 9.73 23.40
N GLY A 157 -16.78 8.62 24.10
CA GLY A 157 -18.07 7.99 24.39
C GLY A 157 -17.89 6.66 25.10
N ASP A 158 -19.00 6.04 25.49
CA ASP A 158 -19.05 4.75 26.19
C ASP A 158 -19.57 3.64 25.27
N SER A 159 -18.92 3.45 24.12
CA SER A 159 -19.37 2.45 23.13
C SER A 159 -19.29 1.01 23.66
N ILE A 160 -18.37 0.72 24.58
CA ILE A 160 -18.22 -0.60 25.20
C ILE A 160 -18.05 -0.42 26.72
N PRO A 161 -18.90 -1.03 27.56
CA PRO A 161 -18.81 -0.92 29.01
C PRO A 161 -17.42 -1.31 29.53
N GLY A 162 -16.77 -0.39 30.25
CA GLY A 162 -15.45 -0.60 30.86
C GLY A 162 -14.25 -0.52 29.91
N HIS A 163 -14.46 -0.18 28.64
CA HIS A 163 -13.47 -0.35 27.57
C HIS A 163 -13.24 0.89 26.69
N GLY A 164 -13.93 2.00 27.02
CA GLY A 164 -13.83 3.30 26.34
C GLY A 164 -14.67 3.41 25.07
N GLY A 165 -14.44 4.48 24.31
CA GLY A 165 -15.13 4.74 23.05
C GLY A 165 -14.51 3.97 21.88
N ILE A 166 -15.33 3.59 20.90
CA ILE A 166 -14.82 3.00 19.64
C ILE A 166 -13.88 3.99 18.91
N THR A 167 -14.18 5.28 19.02
CA THR A 167 -13.37 6.37 18.44
C THR A 167 -11.98 6.45 19.04
N ASP A 168 -11.80 6.05 20.31
CA ASP A 168 -10.51 6.01 21.03
C ASP A 168 -9.63 4.80 20.68
N ARG A 169 -10.17 3.88 19.86
CA ARG A 169 -9.46 2.71 19.35
C ARG A 169 -9.12 2.82 17.87
N MET A 170 -9.76 3.75 17.17
CA MET A 170 -9.72 3.87 15.72
C MET A 170 -8.89 5.07 15.24
N ASP A 171 -8.43 5.91 16.14
CA ASP A 171 -7.66 7.13 15.88
C ASP A 171 -6.31 6.83 15.20
N CYS A 172 -5.57 5.83 15.67
CA CYS A 172 -4.34 5.37 14.98
C CYS A 172 -4.68 4.58 13.70
N GLN A 173 -5.76 3.79 13.73
CA GLN A 173 -6.19 2.95 12.60
C GLN A 173 -6.66 3.78 11.41
N PHE A 174 -7.28 4.93 11.64
CA PHE A 174 -7.75 5.82 10.59
C PHE A 174 -6.58 6.43 9.81
N ILE A 175 -5.56 6.94 10.52
CA ILE A 175 -4.34 7.48 9.89
C ILE A 175 -3.60 6.37 9.12
N MET A 176 -3.48 5.18 9.72
CA MET A 176 -2.85 4.05 9.05
C MET A 176 -3.62 3.61 7.81
N GLY A 177 -4.95 3.53 7.89
CA GLY A 177 -5.81 3.13 6.78
C GLY A 177 -5.72 4.11 5.60
N PHE A 178 -5.73 5.42 5.88
CA PHE A 178 -5.53 6.45 4.86
C PHE A 178 -4.15 6.33 4.20
N PHE A 179 -3.09 6.18 5.00
CA PHE A 179 -1.74 5.99 4.47
C PHE A 179 -1.62 4.72 3.64
N ALA A 180 -2.13 3.59 4.12
CA ALA A 180 -2.10 2.32 3.39
C ALA A 180 -2.81 2.42 2.04
N TYR A 181 -3.94 3.12 1.99
CA TYR A 181 -4.66 3.39 0.74
C TYR A 181 -3.83 4.22 -0.24
N MET A 182 -3.30 5.36 0.20
CA MET A 182 -2.46 6.22 -0.66
C MET A 182 -1.19 5.52 -1.10
N TYR A 183 -0.51 4.83 -0.18
CA TYR A 183 0.72 4.10 -0.44
C TYR A 183 0.51 2.98 -1.46
N PHE A 184 -0.59 2.23 -1.33
CA PHE A 184 -0.97 1.21 -2.31
C PHE A 184 -1.15 1.82 -3.71
N HIS A 185 -1.97 2.87 -3.83
CA HIS A 185 -2.26 3.49 -5.12
C HIS A 185 -1.04 4.15 -5.77
N THR A 186 -0.09 4.63 -4.96
CA THR A 186 1.09 5.33 -5.47
C THR A 186 2.22 4.39 -5.86
N PHE A 187 2.48 3.35 -5.06
CA PHE A 187 3.70 2.53 -5.19
C PHE A 187 3.47 1.08 -5.61
N ILE A 188 2.24 0.57 -5.49
CA ILE A 188 1.96 -0.87 -5.66
C ILE A 188 0.94 -1.14 -6.76
N ALA A 189 -0.08 -0.28 -6.90
CA ALA A 189 -1.15 -0.47 -7.85
C ALA A 189 -0.59 -0.51 -9.28
N ILE A 190 -0.77 -1.65 -9.94
CA ILE A 190 -0.45 -1.79 -11.36
C ILE A 190 -1.70 -1.37 -12.12
N HIS A 191 -1.67 -0.17 -12.71
CA HIS A 191 -2.73 0.29 -13.59
C HIS A 191 -2.65 -0.50 -14.89
N LYS A 192 -3.35 -1.64 -14.95
CA LYS A 192 -3.59 -2.36 -16.20
C LYS A 192 -4.58 -1.54 -17.01
N VAL A 193 -4.04 -0.69 -17.87
CA VAL A 193 -4.81 0.08 -18.83
C VAL A 193 -5.49 -0.93 -19.77
N SER A 194 -6.82 -1.04 -19.69
CA SER A 194 -7.57 -1.92 -20.58
C SER A 194 -7.87 -1.19 -21.88
N LEU A 195 -8.03 -1.92 -23.00
CA LEU A 195 -8.42 -1.30 -24.26
C LEU A 195 -9.72 -0.50 -24.10
N GLY A 196 -10.68 -1.00 -23.31
CA GLY A 196 -11.92 -0.31 -22.99
C GLY A 196 -11.69 1.02 -22.27
N SER A 197 -10.81 1.07 -21.27
CA SER A 197 -10.53 2.33 -20.55
C SER A 197 -9.78 3.33 -21.42
N VAL A 198 -8.90 2.88 -22.33
CA VAL A 198 -8.25 3.75 -23.32
C VAL A 198 -9.28 4.31 -24.28
N LEU A 199 -10.16 3.46 -24.82
CA LEU A 199 -11.21 3.89 -25.75
C LEU A 199 -12.16 4.86 -25.07
N GLU A 200 -12.59 4.60 -23.84
CA GLU A 200 -13.44 5.51 -23.08
C GLU A 200 -12.72 6.85 -22.82
N THR A 201 -11.46 6.83 -22.42
CA THR A 201 -10.65 8.05 -22.24
C THR A 201 -10.54 8.82 -23.55
N ALA A 202 -10.27 8.12 -24.66
CA ALA A 202 -10.17 8.73 -25.99
C ALA A 202 -11.52 9.30 -26.47
N ILE A 203 -12.64 8.64 -26.20
CA ILE A 203 -13.97 9.10 -26.63
C ILE A 203 -14.46 10.28 -25.78
N THR A 204 -14.21 10.24 -24.46
CA THR A 204 -14.75 11.22 -23.51
C THR A 204 -13.86 12.44 -23.31
N SER A 205 -12.54 12.29 -23.47
CA SER A 205 -11.56 13.33 -23.13
C SER A 205 -10.97 14.04 -24.36
N LEU A 206 -11.09 13.46 -25.56
CA LEU A 206 -10.57 14.06 -26.80
C LEU A 206 -11.69 14.65 -27.65
N ASN A 207 -11.39 15.76 -28.31
CA ASN A 207 -12.25 16.35 -29.32
C ASN A 207 -12.30 15.47 -30.58
N PRO A 208 -13.34 15.60 -31.44
CA PRO A 208 -13.43 14.82 -32.67
C PRO A 208 -12.18 14.91 -33.55
N ASP A 209 -11.57 16.09 -33.67
CA ASP A 209 -10.35 16.28 -34.47
C ASP A 209 -9.14 15.54 -33.86
N GLU A 210 -9.00 15.58 -32.53
CA GLU A 210 -7.95 14.84 -31.79
C GLU A 210 -8.15 13.31 -31.87
N GLN A 211 -9.41 12.85 -31.93
CA GLN A 211 -9.73 11.44 -32.17
C GLN A 211 -9.30 10.99 -33.58
N LEU A 212 -9.49 11.84 -34.59
CA LEU A 212 -9.00 11.57 -35.95
C LEU A 212 -7.47 11.50 -36.00
N GLU A 213 -6.78 12.42 -35.32
CA GLU A 213 -5.31 12.38 -35.20
C GLU A 213 -4.82 11.13 -34.49
N LEU A 214 -5.48 10.70 -33.42
CA LEU A 214 -5.16 9.47 -32.71
C LEU A 214 -5.24 8.24 -33.63
N VAL A 215 -6.30 8.13 -34.44
CA VAL A 215 -6.49 7.02 -35.38
C VAL A 215 -5.39 7.01 -36.45
N LYS A 216 -5.02 8.17 -37.01
CA LYS A 216 -3.91 8.28 -37.96
C LYS A 216 -2.57 7.89 -37.33
N GLY A 217 -2.28 8.41 -36.15
CA GLY A 217 -1.06 8.09 -35.40
C GLY A 217 -0.93 6.60 -35.10
N MET A 218 -2.02 5.95 -34.68
CA MET A 218 -2.06 4.51 -34.47
C MET A 218 -1.84 3.72 -35.77
N GLY A 219 -2.43 4.16 -36.89
CA GLY A 219 -2.22 3.55 -38.21
C GLY A 219 -0.75 3.59 -38.65
N HIS A 220 -0.10 4.75 -38.55
CA HIS A 220 1.33 4.89 -38.85
C HIS A 220 2.21 4.06 -37.90
N TYR A 221 1.86 3.98 -36.62
CA TYR A 221 2.58 3.16 -35.65
C TYR A 221 2.52 1.67 -36.01
N LEU A 222 1.33 1.16 -36.37
CA LEU A 222 1.14 -0.24 -36.78
C LEU A 222 1.85 -0.57 -38.10
N ARG A 223 1.95 0.39 -39.02
CA ARG A 223 2.78 0.26 -40.24
C ARG A 223 4.25 0.09 -39.90
N ASN A 224 4.79 0.88 -38.98
CA ASN A 224 6.20 0.78 -38.58
C ASN A 224 6.53 -0.57 -37.91
N GLN A 225 5.53 -1.23 -37.32
CA GLN A 225 5.65 -2.60 -36.81
C GLN A 225 5.48 -3.69 -37.88
N GLY A 226 5.19 -3.32 -39.13
CA GLY A 226 4.94 -4.25 -40.24
C GLY A 226 3.59 -4.96 -40.18
N ILE A 227 2.66 -4.49 -39.33
CA ILE A 227 1.34 -5.10 -39.14
C ILE A 227 0.33 -4.57 -40.16
N LEU A 228 0.41 -3.28 -40.49
CA LEU A 228 -0.51 -2.61 -41.41
C LEU A 228 0.18 -2.33 -42.76
N ALA A 229 -0.49 -2.67 -43.86
CA ALA A 229 0.01 -2.44 -45.21
C ALA A 229 -0.03 -0.94 -45.60
N GLU A 230 0.87 -0.51 -46.50
CA GLU A 230 1.00 0.90 -46.88
C GLU A 230 -0.27 1.49 -47.52
N ASP A 231 -0.97 0.69 -48.31
CA ASP A 231 -2.23 1.05 -48.96
C ASP A 231 -3.33 1.36 -47.93
N ALA A 232 -3.37 0.62 -46.82
CA ALA A 232 -4.31 0.84 -45.74
C ALA A 232 -4.03 2.16 -45.00
N VAL A 233 -2.77 2.52 -44.76
CA VAL A 233 -2.40 3.82 -44.16
C VAL A 233 -2.75 4.97 -45.09
N ALA A 234 -2.42 4.86 -46.37
CA ALA A 234 -2.76 5.88 -47.36
C ALA A 234 -4.28 6.08 -47.50
N CYS A 235 -5.06 5.01 -47.31
CA CYS A 235 -6.52 5.06 -47.26
C CYS A 235 -7.02 5.84 -46.03
N ILE A 236 -6.47 5.57 -44.84
CA ILE A 236 -6.81 6.27 -43.59
C ILE A 236 -6.53 7.77 -43.71
N ASP A 237 -5.36 8.14 -44.25
CA ASP A 237 -4.98 9.55 -44.42
C ASP A 237 -5.90 10.31 -45.37
N ARG A 238 -6.36 9.62 -46.43
CA ARG A 238 -7.27 10.18 -47.42
C ARG A 238 -8.71 10.33 -46.90
N LEU A 239 -9.18 9.37 -46.10
CA LEU A 239 -10.58 9.31 -45.64
C LEU A 239 -10.84 10.15 -44.39
N LEU A 240 -9.82 10.44 -43.59
CA LEU A 240 -9.92 11.24 -42.37
C LEU A 240 -9.32 12.64 -42.61
N PRO A 241 -10.05 13.63 -43.12
CA PRO A 241 -9.53 14.98 -43.28
C PRO A 241 -9.33 15.62 -41.89
N VAL A 242 -8.09 16.04 -41.58
CA VAL A 242 -7.83 16.87 -40.40
C VAL A 242 -8.31 18.28 -40.74
N LYS A 243 -9.25 18.83 -39.97
CA LYS A 243 -9.55 20.25 -40.06
C LYS A 243 -8.35 21.02 -39.53
N GLN A 244 -7.75 21.86 -40.39
CA GLN A 244 -6.78 22.87 -39.97
C GLN A 244 -7.46 23.96 -39.14
#